data_AF-A0A2V7ZNS0-F1
#
_entry.id   AF-A0A2V7ZNS0-F1
#
_cell.length_a   1.000
_cell.length_b   1.000
_cell.length_c   1.000
_cell.angle_alpha   90.00
_cell.angle_beta   90.00
_cell.angle_gamma   90.00
#
_symmetry.space_group_name_H-M   'P 1'
#
loop_
_entity.id
_entity.type
_entity.pdbx_description
1 polymer ?
#
loop_
_entity_poly.entity_id
_entity_poly.type
_entity_poly.pdbx_seq_one_letter_code
_entity_poly.pdbx_strand_id
1 'polypeptide(L)'
;FARAGCNEGHNESFAYTEVNNSAQAGGDLSGALWNRSQDRLGVAIVSNGLSASHRDYLALGGEGFLLGDGTLRYGREDILETYYTAHLWRGLSASGGVQYIDHPGYNRDRGPVLIEMLRLHVDF
;
A
#
# COMPACT_ATOMS: atom_id res chain seq x y z
N PHE A 1 14.48 -3.38 -1.22
CA PHE A 1 13.76 -4.12 -2.26
C PHE A 1 13.07 -3.15 -3.22
N ALA A 2 12.76 -3.59 -4.44
CA ALA A 2 11.93 -2.85 -5.38
C ALA A 2 11.12 -3.85 -6.23
N ARG A 3 9.87 -3.51 -6.57
CA ARG A 3 8.98 -4.30 -7.42
C ARG A 3 8.13 -3.35 -8.25
N ALA A 4 7.92 -3.70 -9.52
CA ALA A 4 6.94 -3.07 -10.38
C ALA A 4 6.09 -4.15 -11.04
N GLY A 5 4.82 -3.85 -11.28
CA GLY A 5 3.87 -4.75 -11.93
C GLY A 5 2.84 -3.96 -12.73
N CYS A 6 2.46 -4.52 -13.87
CA CYS A 6 1.41 -3.98 -14.73
C CYS A 6 0.45 -5.11 -15.09
N ASN A 7 -0.83 -4.79 -15.17
CA ASN A 7 -1.89 -5.68 -15.61
C ASN A 7 -2.71 -4.99 -16.72
N GLU A 8 -3.23 -5.78 -17.65
CA GLU A 8 -3.96 -5.30 -18.81
C GLU A 8 -5.37 -4.87 -18.41
N GLY A 9 -5.76 -3.62 -18.72
CA GLY A 9 -7.00 -2.99 -18.26
C GLY A 9 -8.16 -3.04 -19.24
N HIS A 10 -8.21 -4.07 -20.09
CA HIS A 10 -9.31 -4.27 -21.06
C HIS A 10 -10.45 -5.15 -20.53
N ASN A 11 -10.21 -5.93 -19.47
CA ASN A 11 -11.23 -6.75 -18.82
C ASN A 11 -11.54 -6.22 -17.42
N GLU A 12 -12.79 -6.36 -17.02
CA GLU A 12 -13.26 -6.03 -15.68
C GLU A 12 -12.51 -6.87 -14.62
N SER A 13 -12.03 -6.22 -13.57
CA SER A 13 -11.34 -6.91 -12.47
C SER A 13 -12.31 -7.84 -11.73
N PHE A 14 -12.21 -9.15 -11.96
CA PHE A 14 -13.19 -10.11 -11.46
C PHE A 14 -12.94 -10.62 -10.03
N ALA A 15 -11.83 -10.26 -9.35
CA ALA A 15 -11.58 -10.79 -7.99
C ALA A 15 -10.57 -10.04 -7.11
N TYR A 16 -9.80 -9.08 -7.62
CA TYR A 16 -8.78 -8.38 -6.83
C TYR A 16 -8.71 -6.90 -7.22
N THR A 17 -8.17 -6.10 -6.29
CA THR A 17 -8.03 -4.63 -6.32
C THR A 17 -7.85 -4.08 -7.73
N GLU A 18 -8.58 -3.02 -8.06
CA GLU A 18 -8.70 -2.40 -9.40
C GLU A 18 -7.37 -1.83 -9.98
N VAL A 19 -6.24 -2.04 -9.29
CA VAL A 19 -4.89 -1.61 -9.68
C VAL A 19 -4.49 -2.21 -11.04
N ASN A 20 -4.21 -1.36 -12.02
CA ASN A 20 -3.64 -1.79 -13.31
C ASN A 20 -2.12 -1.63 -13.36
N ASN A 21 -1.54 -0.71 -12.60
CA ASN A 21 -0.09 -0.63 -12.44
C ASN A 21 0.29 -0.32 -11.00
N SER A 22 1.37 -0.93 -10.53
CA SER A 22 1.91 -0.73 -9.19
C SER A 22 3.42 -0.66 -9.27
N ALA A 23 4.00 0.31 -8.58
CA ALA A 23 5.43 0.39 -8.34
C ALA A 23 5.67 0.55 -6.84
N GLN A 24 6.60 -0.22 -6.30
CA GLN A 24 6.98 -0.14 -4.90
C GLN A 24 8.48 -0.26 -4.70
N ALA A 25 8.99 0.46 -3.72
CA ALA A 25 10.37 0.39 -3.28
C ALA A 25 10.42 0.55 -1.76
N GLY A 26 11.36 -0.12 -1.13
CA GLY A 26 11.51 -0.04 0.32
C GLY A 26 12.83 -0.60 0.78
N GLY A 27 13.14 -0.37 2.04
CA GLY A 27 14.36 -0.87 2.66
C GLY A 27 14.18 -0.95 4.16
N ASP A 28 15.05 -1.73 4.79
CA ASP A 28 15.09 -1.87 6.23
C ASP A 28 16.51 -1.70 6.75
N LEU A 29 16.60 -1.19 7.97
CA LEU A 29 17.81 -0.98 8.73
C LEU A 29 17.80 -1.90 9.94
N SER A 30 18.93 -2.57 10.17
CA SER A 30 19.16 -3.32 11.41
C SER A 30 19.31 -2.35 12.59
N GLY A 31 18.70 -2.71 13.72
CA GLY A 31 18.81 -1.98 14.97
C GLY A 31 20.16 -2.08 15.68
N ALA A 32 21.18 -2.63 15.01
CA ALA A 32 22.55 -2.60 15.50
C ALA A 32 23.03 -1.18 15.85
N LEU A 33 22.51 -0.15 15.16
CA LEU A 33 22.82 1.26 15.42
C LEU A 33 22.37 1.75 16.81
N TRP A 34 21.36 1.12 17.42
CA TRP A 34 20.85 1.44 18.76
C TRP A 34 20.93 0.23 19.71
N ASN A 35 21.91 -0.64 19.49
CA ASN A 35 22.19 -1.81 20.33
C ASN A 35 21.05 -2.85 20.41
N ARG A 36 20.20 -2.91 19.37
CA ARG A 36 19.17 -3.95 19.22
C ARG A 36 19.33 -4.62 17.86
N SER A 37 20.39 -5.42 17.71
CA SER A 37 20.79 -6.02 16.43
C SER A 37 19.72 -6.90 15.76
N GLN A 38 18.79 -7.45 16.56
CA GLN A 38 17.68 -8.27 16.10
C GLN A 38 16.45 -7.45 15.68
N ASP A 39 16.43 -6.16 15.99
CA ASP A 39 15.35 -5.27 15.60
C ASP A 39 15.54 -4.75 14.17
N ARG A 40 14.44 -4.35 13.56
CA ARG A 40 14.41 -3.82 12.19
C ARG A 40 13.52 -2.58 12.13
N LEU A 41 14.03 -1.52 11.51
CA LEU A 41 13.25 -0.35 11.12
C LEU A 41 13.11 -0.36 9.60
N GLY A 42 11.89 -0.42 9.09
CA GLY A 42 11.62 -0.46 7.65
C GLY A 42 10.81 0.74 7.18
N VAL A 43 11.04 1.10 5.92
CA VAL A 43 10.23 2.08 5.19
C VAL A 43 9.95 1.54 3.79
N ALA A 44 8.72 1.74 3.32
CA ALA A 44 8.31 1.38 1.98
C ALA A 44 7.41 2.48 1.39
N ILE A 45 7.56 2.70 0.09
CA ILE A 45 6.69 3.52 -0.72
C ILE A 45 6.05 2.64 -1.79
N VAL A 46 4.77 2.86 -2.04
CA VAL A 46 3.99 2.18 -3.08
C VAL A 46 3.20 3.24 -3.84
N SER A 47 3.12 3.10 -5.15
CA SER A 47 2.30 3.94 -6.00
C SER A 47 1.47 3.06 -6.92
N ASN A 48 0.16 3.08 -6.72
CA ASN A 48 -0.82 2.31 -7.48
C ASN A 48 -1.57 3.22 -8.45
N GLY A 49 -1.92 2.69 -9.62
CA GLY A 49 -2.66 3.45 -10.63
C GLY A 49 -3.57 2.57 -11.50
N LEU A 50 -4.51 3.26 -12.14
CA LEU A 50 -5.46 2.68 -13.09
C LEU A 50 -4.95 2.85 -14.53
N SER A 51 -5.43 1.99 -15.44
CA SER A 51 -5.18 2.12 -16.88
C SER A 51 -5.95 3.30 -17.46
N ALA A 52 -5.54 3.80 -18.63
CA ALA A 52 -6.26 4.89 -19.30
C ALA A 52 -7.74 4.53 -19.55
N SER A 53 -8.01 3.34 -20.08
CA SER A 53 -9.36 2.83 -20.33
C SER A 53 -10.22 2.76 -19.06
N HIS A 54 -9.65 2.32 -17.95
CA HIS A 54 -10.38 2.18 -16.68
C HIS A 54 -10.70 3.54 -16.06
N ARG A 55 -9.78 4.49 -16.15
CA ARG A 55 -10.04 5.89 -15.73
C ARG A 55 -11.18 6.49 -16.52
N ASP A 56 -11.19 6.30 -17.84
CA ASP A 56 -12.22 6.86 -18.71
C ASP A 56 -13.58 6.22 -18.40
N TYR A 57 -13.63 4.91 -18.16
CA TYR A 57 -14.85 4.21 -17.72
C TYR A 57 -15.42 4.78 -16.41
N LEU A 58 -14.60 4.90 -15.36
CA LEU A 58 -15.02 5.46 -14.07
C LEU A 58 -15.37 6.95 -14.16
N ALA A 59 -14.67 7.71 -15.00
CA ALA A 59 -14.96 9.14 -15.23
C ALA A 59 -16.30 9.36 -15.95
N LEU A 60 -16.73 8.40 -16.77
CA LEU A 60 -18.02 8.40 -17.45
C LEU A 60 -19.18 7.89 -16.56
N GLY A 61 -18.94 7.66 -15.27
CA GLY A 61 -19.94 7.18 -14.31
C GLY A 61 -20.10 5.67 -14.30
N GLY A 62 -19.13 4.92 -14.86
CA GLY A 62 -19.06 3.48 -14.67
C GLY A 62 -18.87 3.12 -13.21
N GLU A 63 -19.51 2.04 -12.77
CA GLU A 63 -19.27 1.42 -11.47
C GLU A 63 -18.33 0.24 -11.67
N GLY A 64 -17.24 0.22 -10.93
CA GLY A 64 -16.36 -0.94 -10.72
C GLY A 64 -16.79 -1.75 -9.49
N PHE A 65 -16.05 -2.80 -9.18
CA PHE A 65 -16.35 -3.67 -8.04
C PHE A 65 -16.10 -2.97 -6.70
N LEU A 66 -15.11 -2.07 -6.63
CA LEU A 66 -14.73 -1.32 -5.43
C LEU A 66 -14.95 0.19 -5.55
N LEU A 67 -15.04 0.72 -6.78
CA LEU A 67 -15.14 2.15 -7.04
C LEU A 67 -16.45 2.47 -7.77
N GLY A 68 -17.27 3.33 -7.17
CA GLY A 68 -18.57 3.74 -7.71
C GLY A 68 -18.84 5.23 -7.47
N ASP A 69 -17.80 6.06 -7.58
CA ASP A 69 -17.86 7.47 -7.17
C ASP A 69 -18.68 8.35 -8.16
N GLY A 70 -19.11 7.82 -9.31
CA GLY A 70 -19.88 8.52 -10.36
C GLY A 70 -19.07 9.54 -11.17
N THR A 71 -18.12 10.24 -10.55
CA THR A 71 -17.13 11.10 -11.21
C THR A 71 -15.76 10.95 -10.55
N LEU A 72 -14.76 10.46 -11.30
CA LEU A 72 -13.41 10.21 -10.77
C LEU A 72 -12.47 11.39 -11.05
N ARG A 73 -12.10 12.16 -10.02
CA ARG A 73 -10.97 13.11 -10.12
C ARG A 73 -9.66 12.35 -9.93
N TYR A 74 -9.16 11.73 -10.98
CA TYR A 74 -8.07 10.77 -10.90
C TYR A 74 -6.79 11.29 -10.22
N GLY A 75 -6.30 10.52 -9.26
CA GLY A 75 -4.96 10.58 -8.67
C GLY A 75 -4.41 9.17 -8.56
N ARG A 76 -3.08 9.01 -8.60
CA ARG A 76 -2.50 7.73 -8.18
C ARG A 76 -2.69 7.59 -6.68
N GLU A 77 -2.92 6.36 -6.23
CA GLU A 77 -2.96 6.05 -4.82
C GLU A 77 -1.51 5.82 -4.37
N ASP A 78 -1.02 6.71 -3.53
CA ASP A 78 0.37 6.67 -3.06
C ASP A 78 0.38 6.32 -1.57
N ILE A 79 1.16 5.30 -1.22
CA ILE A 79 1.22 4.74 0.13
C ILE A 79 2.65 4.87 0.65
N LEU A 80 2.79 5.46 1.83
CA LEU A 80 4.03 5.46 2.61
C LEU A 80 3.81 4.62 3.85
N GLU A 81 4.59 3.56 3.99
CA GLU A 81 4.57 2.69 5.17
C GLU A 81 5.91 2.79 5.91
N THR A 82 5.85 2.88 7.22
CA THR A 82 7.01 2.75 8.11
C THR A 82 6.68 1.80 9.23
N TYR A 83 7.61 0.91 9.57
CA TYR A 83 7.42 -0.04 10.66
C TYR A 83 8.69 -0.24 11.46
N TYR A 84 8.52 -0.63 12.72
CA TYR A 84 9.57 -1.04 13.62
C TYR A 84 9.23 -2.41 14.20
N THR A 85 10.08 -3.39 13.98
CA THR A 85 9.95 -4.74 14.54
C THR A 85 10.94 -4.92 15.68
N ALA A 86 10.40 -5.17 16.88
CA ALA A 86 11.12 -5.51 18.09
C ALA A 86 11.18 -7.02 18.29
N HIS A 87 12.39 -7.57 18.42
CA HIS A 87 12.54 -8.94 18.91
C HIS A 87 12.45 -8.92 20.43
N LEU A 88 11.44 -9.58 20.99
CA LEU A 88 11.13 -9.53 22.42
C LEU A 88 11.73 -10.71 23.17
N TRP A 89 11.53 -11.91 22.64
CA TRP A 89 11.99 -13.16 23.22
C TRP A 89 12.23 -14.18 22.09
N ARG A 90 12.94 -15.28 22.38
CA ARG A 90 13.11 -16.41 21.45
C ARG A 90 11.75 -16.82 20.86
N GLY A 91 11.58 -16.59 19.55
CA GLY A 91 10.35 -16.90 18.82
C GLY A 91 9.21 -15.92 19.03
N LEU A 92 9.41 -14.76 19.65
CA LEU A 92 8.39 -13.72 19.82
C LEU A 92 8.90 -12.37 19.31
N SER A 93 8.23 -11.85 18.29
CA SER A 93 8.49 -10.50 17.77
C SER A 93 7.20 -9.69 17.70
N ALA A 94 7.28 -8.41 18.03
CA ALA A 94 6.20 -7.46 17.85
C ALA A 94 6.63 -6.37 16.87
N SER A 95 5.72 -5.90 16.04
CA SER A 95 5.96 -4.82 15.08
C SER A 95 4.88 -3.76 15.23
N GLY A 96 5.29 -2.51 15.27
CA GLY A 96 4.40 -1.36 15.21
C GLY A 96 4.71 -0.57 13.94
N GLY A 97 3.69 -0.01 13.29
CA GLY A 97 3.88 0.75 12.08
C GLY A 97 2.77 1.74 11.81
N VAL A 98 3.03 2.59 10.83
CA VAL A 98 2.10 3.60 10.34
C VAL A 98 2.10 3.54 8.82
N GLN A 99 0.92 3.59 8.23
CA GLN A 99 0.71 3.66 6.80
C GLN A 99 -0.08 4.92 6.48
N TYR A 100 0.49 5.77 5.62
CA TYR A 100 -0.17 6.97 5.10
C TYR A 100 -0.55 6.71 3.65
N ILE A 101 -1.83 6.84 3.34
CA ILE A 101 -2.40 6.63 2.01
C ILE A 101 -2.92 7.97 1.49
N ASP A 102 -2.36 8.45 0.38
CA ASP A 102 -2.84 9.61 -0.35
C ASP A 102 -3.74 9.20 -1.52
N HIS A 103 -4.84 9.93 -1.72
CA HIS A 103 -5.86 9.65 -2.75
C HIS A 103 -6.39 8.20 -2.74
N PRO A 104 -6.97 7.72 -1.62
CA PRO A 104 -7.42 6.34 -1.49
C PRO A 104 -8.46 5.98 -2.56
N GLY A 105 -8.29 4.86 -3.27
CA GLY A 105 -9.16 4.50 -4.39
C GLY A 105 -9.04 5.44 -5.60
N TYR A 106 -7.85 6.00 -5.80
CA TYR A 106 -7.46 6.79 -6.99
C TYR A 106 -8.23 8.10 -7.18
N ASN A 107 -8.91 8.60 -6.14
CA ASN A 107 -9.72 9.82 -6.23
C ASN A 107 -9.10 10.94 -5.40
N ARG A 108 -8.78 12.06 -6.05
CA ARG A 108 -8.19 13.25 -5.42
C ARG A 108 -9.14 14.03 -4.52
N ASP A 109 -10.43 13.78 -4.62
CA ASP A 109 -11.43 14.39 -3.75
C ASP A 109 -11.50 13.68 -2.39
N ARG A 110 -10.88 12.51 -2.26
CA ARG A 110 -10.72 11.82 -0.98
C ARG A 110 -9.46 12.33 -0.27
N GLY A 111 -9.62 12.70 1.00
CA GLY A 111 -8.50 13.11 1.86
C GLY A 111 -7.58 11.93 2.18
N PRO A 112 -6.35 12.20 2.63
CA PRO A 112 -5.41 11.15 3.00
C PRO A 112 -5.88 10.39 4.24
N VAL A 113 -5.48 9.13 4.34
CA VAL A 113 -5.81 8.24 5.46
C VAL A 113 -4.53 7.81 6.16
N LEU A 114 -4.53 7.93 7.48
CA LEU A 114 -3.47 7.41 8.34
C LEU A 114 -3.96 6.15 9.04
N ILE A 115 -3.22 5.06 8.89
CA ILE A 115 -3.52 3.76 9.49
C ILE A 115 -2.38 3.39 10.42
N GLU A 116 -2.71 3.10 11.68
CA GLU A 116 -1.77 2.57 12.66
C GLU A 116 -1.90 1.04 12.70
N MET A 117 -0.76 0.35 12.72
CA MET A 117 -0.73 -1.11 12.70
C MET A 117 0.10 -1.67 13.85
N LEU A 118 -0.40 -2.75 14.44
CA LEU A 118 0.37 -3.64 15.30
C LEU A 118 0.36 -5.06 14.70
N ARG A 119 1.51 -5.71 14.66
CA ARG A 119 1.67 -7.11 14.22
C ARG A 119 2.44 -7.89 15.27
N LEU A 120 2.01 -9.11 15.56
CA LEU A 120 2.69 -10.03 16.46
C LEU A 120 3.06 -11.30 15.70
N HIS A 121 4.29 -11.76 15.87
CA HIS A 121 4.82 -12.96 15.24
C HIS A 121 5.34 -13.91 16.32
N VAL A 122 4.87 -15.16 16.27
CA VAL A 122 5.18 -16.22 17.25
C VAL A 122 5.63 -17.47 16.51
N ASP A 123 6.82 -17.96 16.84
CA ASP A 123 7.38 -19.24 16.39
C ASP A 123 7.25 -20.28 17.52
N PHE A 124 6.95 -21.53 17.15
CA PHE A 124 6.72 -22.67 18.06
C PHE A 124 7.53 -23.90 17.65
#